data_AF-A0A9E0G6C6-F1
#
_entry.id   AF-A0A9E0G6C6-F1
#
_cell.length_a   1.000
_cell.length_b   1.000
_cell.length_c   1.000
_cell.angle_alpha   90.00
_cell.angle_beta   90.00
_cell.angle_gamma   90.00
#
_symmetry.space_group_name_H-M   'P 1'
#
loop_
_entity.id
_entity.type
_entity.pdbx_description
1 polymer ?
#
loop_
_entity_poly.entity_id
_entity_poly.type
_entity_poly.pdbx_seq_one_letter_code
_entity_poly.pdbx_strand_id
1 'polypeptide(L)'
;MALVTLQKEVIICLGSSCFARGNKQMVQLIKKFLEEHNLSGKVNFKGKHCFGNCENGPSIMIDQKRYEHINAESILEILENELL
;
A
#
# COMPACT_ATOMS: atom_id res chain seq x y z
N MET A 1 -7.57 -6.77 -28.85
CA MET A 1 -8.46 -6.79 -27.67
C MET A 1 -7.59 -6.97 -26.44
N ALA A 2 -7.11 -5.87 -25.84
CA ALA A 2 -6.47 -5.94 -24.53
C ALA A 2 -7.58 -5.72 -23.51
N LEU A 3 -8.01 -6.78 -22.82
CA LEU A 3 -8.72 -6.65 -21.57
C LEU A 3 -7.73 -6.02 -20.58
N VAL A 4 -7.67 -4.69 -20.54
CA VAL A 4 -6.99 -3.98 -19.47
C VAL A 4 -7.91 -4.10 -18.26
N THR A 5 -7.81 -5.21 -17.54
CA THR A 5 -8.35 -5.28 -16.19
C THR A 5 -7.58 -4.22 -15.41
N LEU A 6 -8.21 -3.07 -15.12
CA LEU A 6 -7.67 -2.00 -14.28
C LEU A 6 -7.49 -2.55 -12.85
N GLN A 7 -6.46 -3.37 -12.64
CA GLN A 7 -6.06 -3.82 -11.32
C GLN A 7 -5.14 -2.76 -10.74
N LYS A 8 -5.64 -2.00 -9.77
CA LYS A 8 -4.79 -1.04 -9.05
C LYS A 8 -3.68 -1.77 -8.32
N GLU A 9 -2.45 -1.29 -8.42
CA GLU A 9 -1.29 -1.90 -7.77
C GLU A 9 -0.96 -1.16 -6.48
N VAL A 10 -0.99 -1.84 -5.34
CA VAL A 10 -0.59 -1.27 -4.05
C VAL A 10 0.72 -1.91 -3.61
N ILE A 11 1.77 -1.12 -3.50
CA ILE A 11 3.11 -1.56 -3.14
C ILE A 11 3.53 -0.94 -1.81
N ILE A 12 3.79 -1.78 -0.82
CA ILE A 12 4.31 -1.34 0.49
C ILE A 12 5.80 -1.63 0.64
N CYS A 13 6.53 -0.73 1.31
CA CYS A 13 7.95 -0.92 1.60
C CYS A 13 8.17 -1.93 2.73
N LEU A 14 8.56 -3.17 2.44
CA LEU A 14 8.87 -4.17 3.46
C LEU A 14 10.35 -4.15 3.91
N GLY A 15 11.09 -3.08 3.62
CA GLY A 15 12.47 -2.92 4.09
C GLY A 15 12.56 -2.84 5.62
N SER A 16 13.66 -3.34 6.20
CA SER A 16 13.89 -3.37 7.66
C SER A 16 13.66 -2.02 8.34
N SER A 17 14.14 -0.92 7.74
CA SER A 17 13.95 0.44 8.26
C SER A 17 12.47 0.88 8.30
N CYS A 18 11.68 0.53 7.29
CA CYS A 18 10.25 0.85 7.28
C CYS A 18 9.48 -0.09 8.23
N PHE A 19 9.86 -1.37 8.27
CA PHE A 19 9.28 -2.36 9.18
C PHE A 19 9.46 -1.97 10.65
N ALA A 20 10.67 -1.53 11.04
CA ALA A 20 10.97 -1.03 12.39
C ALA A 20 10.17 0.22 12.77
N ARG A 21 9.74 1.02 11.78
CA ARG A 21 8.93 2.24 11.97
C ARG A 21 7.42 1.99 11.98
N GLY A 22 6.97 0.74 12.06
CA GLY A 22 5.56 0.39 12.23
C GLY A 22 4.85 -0.20 11.01
N ASN A 23 5.57 -0.49 9.91
CA ASN A 23 4.94 -1.06 8.71
C ASN A 23 4.25 -2.41 8.93
N LYS A 24 4.61 -3.15 10.00
CA LYS A 24 3.95 -4.42 10.34
C LYS A 24 2.44 -4.26 10.52
N GLN A 25 2.01 -3.16 11.15
CA GLN A 25 0.59 -2.88 11.39
C GLN A 25 -0.10 -2.45 10.09
N MET A 26 0.57 -1.64 9.26
CA MET A 26 0.02 -1.17 7.98
C MET A 26 -0.29 -2.31 7.01
N VAL A 27 0.58 -3.33 6.93
CA VAL A 27 0.31 -4.51 6.09
C VAL A 27 -0.99 -5.21 6.49
N GLN A 28 -1.26 -5.33 7.79
CA GLN A 28 -2.49 -5.96 8.29
C GLN A 28 -3.71 -5.10 7.99
N LEU A 29 -3.61 -3.78 8.19
CA LEU A 29 -4.68 -2.83 7.88
C LEU A 29 -5.05 -2.84 6.40
N ILE A 30 -4.05 -2.79 5.51
CA ILE A 30 -4.27 -2.85 4.06
C ILE A 30 -4.96 -4.15 3.68
N LYS A 31 -4.47 -5.30 4.18
CA LYS A 31 -5.11 -6.59 3.89
C LYS A 31 -6.56 -6.64 4.35
N LYS A 32 -6.82 -6.22 5.59
CA LYS A 32 -8.16 -6.19 6.16
C LYS A 32 -9.10 -5.29 5.35
N PHE A 33 -8.64 -4.10 4.98
CA PHE A 33 -9.39 -3.17 4.13
C PHE A 33 -9.75 -3.81 2.78
N LEU A 34 -8.78 -4.45 2.12
CA LEU A 34 -9.03 -5.13 0.84
C LEU A 34 -10.03 -6.28 0.98
N GLU A 35 -10.01 -7.01 2.09
CA GLU A 35 -10.98 -8.07 2.38
C GLU A 35 -12.38 -7.51 2.66
N GLU A 36 -12.49 -6.50 3.53
CA GLU A 36 -13.77 -5.86 3.90
C GLU A 36 -14.48 -5.25 2.67
N HIS A 37 -13.72 -4.68 1.74
CA HIS A 37 -14.26 -4.07 0.52
C HIS A 37 -14.33 -5.03 -0.68
N ASN A 38 -14.04 -6.32 -0.51
CA ASN A 38 -14.01 -7.31 -1.60
C ASN A 38 -13.08 -6.89 -2.77
N LEU A 39 -12.01 -6.18 -2.45
CA LEU A 39 -11.01 -5.67 -3.39
C LEU A 39 -9.81 -6.61 -3.55
N SER A 40 -9.69 -7.67 -2.74
CA SER A 40 -8.58 -8.64 -2.81
C SER A 40 -8.39 -9.30 -4.19
N GLY A 41 -9.45 -9.38 -5.01
CA GLY A 41 -9.37 -9.88 -6.39
C GLY A 41 -9.25 -8.79 -7.47
N LYS A 42 -9.31 -7.51 -7.08
CA LYS A 42 -9.26 -6.34 -7.97
C LYS A 42 -7.99 -5.51 -7.78
N VAL A 43 -7.38 -5.59 -6.60
CA VAL A 43 -6.20 -4.80 -6.23
C VAL A 43 -5.02 -5.73 -6.02
N ASN A 44 -3.92 -5.42 -6.67
CA ASN A 44 -2.69 -6.20 -6.60
C ASN A 44 -1.82 -5.66 -5.46
N PHE A 45 -1.97 -6.24 -4.26
CA PHE A 45 -1.17 -5.85 -3.10
C PHE A 45 0.16 -6.61 -3.06
N LYS A 46 1.27 -5.89 -3.17
CA LYS A 46 2.64 -6.45 -3.16
C LYS A 46 3.52 -5.73 -2.16
N GLY A 47 4.49 -6.47 -1.62
CA GLY A 47 5.60 -5.89 -0.89
C GLY A 47 6.80 -5.68 -1.80
N LYS A 48 7.40 -4.49 -1.79
CA LYS A 48 8.70 -4.25 -2.41
C LYS A 48 9.74 -3.95 -1.35
N HIS A 49 10.99 -4.27 -1.65
CA HIS A 49 12.13 -3.84 -0.84
C HIS A 49 12.40 -2.34 -1.03
N CYS A 50 13.50 -1.85 -0.46
CA CYS A 50 13.84 -0.43 -0.38
C CYS A 50 13.50 0.36 -1.66
N PHE A 51 12.68 1.40 -1.50
CA PHE A 51 12.40 2.38 -2.56
C PHE A 51 13.54 3.40 -2.75
N GLY A 52 14.68 3.22 -2.06
CA GLY A 52 15.77 4.19 -2.01
C GLY A 52 15.46 5.42 -1.16
N ASN A 53 14.40 5.36 -0.35
CA ASN A 53 13.84 6.53 0.35
C ASN A 53 13.50 6.21 1.81
N CYS A 54 14.42 5.54 2.50
CA CYS A 54 14.20 5.09 3.89
C CYS A 54 14.07 6.24 4.90
N GLU A 55 14.55 7.44 4.56
CA GLU A 55 14.46 8.62 5.43
C GLU A 55 13.03 9.10 5.61
N ASN A 56 12.17 8.98 4.59
CA ASN A 56 10.76 9.37 4.65
C ASN A 56 9.80 8.19 4.90
N GLY A 57 10.34 7.05 5.35
CA GLY A 57 9.54 5.86 5.65
C GLY A 57 8.73 6.03 6.95
N PRO A 58 7.56 5.38 7.07
CA PRO A 58 6.98 4.39 6.15
C PRO A 58 6.41 5.00 4.87
N SER A 59 6.52 4.27 3.75
CA SER A 59 6.01 4.71 2.45
C SER A 59 5.28 3.58 1.72
N ILE A 60 4.22 3.96 1.00
CA ILE A 60 3.50 3.09 0.06
C ILE A 60 3.46 3.72 -1.32
N MET A 61 3.12 2.91 -2.31
CA MET A 61 2.88 3.34 -3.67
C MET A 61 1.56 2.75 -4.14
N ILE A 62 0.68 3.57 -4.67
CA ILE A 62 -0.56 3.12 -5.31
C ILE A 62 -0.47 3.53 -6.77
N ASP A 63 -0.45 2.54 -7.65
CA ASP A 63 -0.12 2.65 -9.07
C ASP A 63 1.21 3.37 -9.29
N GLN A 64 1.16 4.68 -9.58
CA GLN A 64 2.34 5.52 -9.80
C GLN A 64 2.48 6.66 -8.77
N LYS A 65 1.56 6.75 -7.80
CA LYS A 65 1.60 7.74 -6.73
C LYS A 65 2.30 7.18 -5.51
N ARG A 66 3.26 7.94 -4.98
CA ARG A 66 3.96 7.59 -3.74
C ARG A 66 3.39 8.40 -2.58
N TYR A 67 3.19 7.73 -1.45
CA TYR A 67 2.80 8.35 -0.19
C TYR A 67 3.87 8.03 0.85
N GLU A 68 4.26 9.04 1.61
CA GLU A 68 5.39 9.04 2.55
C GLU A 68 4.92 9.56 3.90
N HIS A 69 5.64 9.26 4.98
CA HIS A 69 5.24 9.59 6.35
C HIS A 69 3.82 9.14 6.72
N ILE A 70 3.36 8.05 6.11
CA ILE A 70 2.03 7.52 6.37
C ILE A 70 2.00 6.87 7.76
N ASN A 71 0.82 6.88 8.38
CA ASN A 71 0.52 6.17 9.61
C ASN A 71 -0.68 5.23 9.39
N ALA A 72 -1.16 4.57 10.45
CA ALA A 72 -2.28 3.64 10.42
C ALA A 72 -3.63 4.28 10.01
N GLU A 73 -3.80 5.58 10.23
CA GLU A 73 -5.03 6.31 9.91
C GLU A 73 -4.99 6.79 8.46
N SER A 74 -3.92 7.49 8.09
CA SER A 74 -3.72 8.02 6.74
C SER A 74 -3.66 6.92 5.68
N ILE A 75 -3.15 5.72 6.00
CA ILE A 75 -3.18 4.61 5.04
C ILE A 75 -4.61 4.21 4.67
N LEU A 76 -5.54 4.21 5.62
CA LEU A 76 -6.95 3.87 5.35
C LEU A 76 -7.59 4.96 4.50
N GLU A 77 -7.37 6.23 4.84
CA GLU A 77 -7.88 7.35 4.04
C GLU A 77 -7.34 7.32 2.59
N ILE A 78 -6.06 7.02 2.41
CA ILE A 78 -5.44 6.90 1.09
C ILE A 78 -6.04 5.72 0.31
N LEU A 79 -6.24 4.57 0.95
CA LEU A 79 -6.87 3.42 0.32
C LEU A 79 -8.32 3.69 -0.07
N GLU A 80 -9.09 4.36 0.79
CA GLU A 80 -10.46 4.77 0.47
C GLU A 80 -10.48 5.72 -0.72
N ASN A 81 -9.65 6.77 -0.73
CA ASN A 81 -9.63 7.75 -1.81
C ASN A 81 -9.12 7.18 -3.15
N GLU A 82 -8.22 6.19 -3.11
CA GLU A 82 -7.65 5.62 -4.33
C GLU A 82 -8.38 4.37 -4.81
N LEU A 83 -9.03 3.59 -3.94
CA LEU A 83 -9.61 2.28 -4.30
C LEU A 83 -11.14 2.24 -4.31
N LEU A 84 -11.82 3.23 -3.72
CA LEU A 84 -13.29 3.36 -3.75
C LEU A 84 -13.71 4.49 -4.68
#